data_AF-A0AAN0LRK9-F1
#
_entry.id   AF-A0AAN0LRK9-F1
#
_cell.length_a   1.000
_cell.length_b   1.000
_cell.length_c   1.000
_cell.angle_alpha   90.00
_cell.angle_beta   90.00
_cell.angle_gamma   90.00
#
_symmetry.space_group_name_H-M   'P 1'
#
loop_
_entity.id
_entity.type
_entity.pdbx_description
1 polymer ?
#
loop_
_entity_poly.entity_id
_entity_poly.type
_entity_poly.pdbx_seq_one_letter_code
_entity_poly.pdbx_strand_id
1 'polypeptide(L)'
;MMKKSLATAVALLISTSALISTSAMAANSVQKTVDAPAQNINQVLEMTDTQTRIQQLSYMAQDQNQSVENRTGALQELASYPSQNALVAVARGLKDQNPEVREASVIGSSPYQLEHRWALVSPLLSDTDPMVRHSATSNLVRDYNTLDKEQKAQIEQPVAELITFLESQESEKFQLLFADVLRWHNEWDKSETVYLELIKTHPKEPQVWLSYADNFRAQNKDQQAVEVLDRGLKSVPDNAAMHYSKSLTLVRLEDKAAAAKEIEVAAELAKDNSYYWYLNGVLQEELDIDKSTKSFEKAYLISGSPEQLYAVCDIYVRYGNDKTDDCLSELGKVAPDYVIEQLKEKRVAPSS
;
A
#
# COMPACT_ATOMS: atom_id res chain seq x y z
N MET A 1 -2.89 -40.81 2.70
CA MET A 1 -2.01 -39.95 3.54
C MET A 1 -1.79 -38.65 2.79
N MET A 2 -2.60 -37.64 3.14
CA MET A 2 -2.69 -36.35 2.45
C MET A 2 -1.51 -35.46 2.85
N LYS A 3 -0.71 -35.03 1.85
CA LYS A 3 0.26 -33.94 2.02
C LYS A 3 -0.52 -32.64 2.14
N LYS A 4 -0.42 -32.00 3.31
CA LYS A 4 -0.83 -30.60 3.52
C LYS A 4 0.15 -29.72 2.73
N SER A 5 -0.22 -29.35 1.51
CA SER A 5 0.40 -28.21 0.82
C SER A 5 -0.24 -26.95 1.39
N LEU A 6 0.62 -26.01 1.81
CA LEU A 6 0.27 -24.71 2.37
C LEU A 6 -0.65 -23.95 1.39
N ALA A 7 -1.92 -23.80 1.76
CA ALA A 7 -2.85 -22.85 1.14
C ALA A 7 -2.72 -21.43 1.72
N THR A 8 -1.54 -21.07 2.23
CA THR A 8 -1.29 -19.86 3.03
C THR A 8 -0.15 -19.07 2.40
N ALA A 9 -0.47 -18.08 1.54
CA ALA A 9 0.36 -16.88 1.31
C ALA A 9 -0.17 -15.88 0.24
N VAL A 10 -1.23 -16.14 -0.52
CA VAL A 10 -1.87 -15.04 -1.30
C VAL A 10 -2.77 -14.18 -0.40
N ALA A 11 -2.23 -13.61 0.66
CA ALA A 11 -2.89 -12.53 1.41
C ALA A 11 -2.31 -11.23 0.89
N LEU A 12 -3.20 -10.44 0.29
CA LEU A 12 -3.15 -9.00 0.14
C LEU A 12 -1.86 -8.31 0.64
N LEU A 13 -1.21 -7.58 -0.26
CA LEU A 13 -0.57 -6.31 0.09
C LEU A 13 -1.67 -5.33 0.53
N ILE A 14 -2.19 -5.53 1.74
CA ILE A 14 -2.77 -4.47 2.55
C ILE A 14 -1.58 -3.88 3.31
N SER A 15 -1.23 -2.65 2.99
CA SER A 15 -0.50 -1.79 3.91
C SER A 15 -1.40 -1.43 5.09
N THR A 16 -1.49 -2.31 6.08
CA THR A 16 -1.87 -1.98 7.45
C THR A 16 -0.63 -2.21 8.31
N SER A 17 0.18 -1.17 8.44
CA SER A 17 1.09 -1.03 9.56
C SER A 17 0.27 -0.79 10.82
N ALA A 18 -0.32 -1.86 11.36
CA ALA A 18 -0.81 -1.90 12.73
C ALA A 18 0.32 -2.47 13.59
N LEU A 19 1.15 -1.58 14.16
CA LEU A 19 2.10 -1.95 15.19
C LEU A 19 1.32 -2.24 16.48
N ILE A 20 1.24 -3.52 16.83
CA ILE A 20 0.80 -3.98 18.14
C ILE A 20 1.85 -3.53 19.16
N SER A 21 1.56 -2.49 19.94
CA SER A 21 2.30 -2.18 21.16
C SER A 21 1.51 -2.67 22.36
N THR A 22 2.02 -3.73 23.00
CA THR A 22 1.50 -4.21 24.28
C THR A 22 1.81 -3.18 25.36
N SER A 23 0.76 -2.60 25.94
CA SER A 23 0.81 -1.79 27.15
C SER A 23 1.10 -2.65 28.39
N ALA A 24 2.11 -2.28 29.16
CA ALA A 24 2.18 -2.60 30.59
C ALA A 24 2.43 -1.30 31.37
N MET A 25 1.52 -1.01 32.29
CA MET A 25 1.49 0.19 33.13
C MET A 25 2.59 0.19 34.19
N ALA A 26 3.12 1.38 34.51
CA ALA A 26 3.33 1.82 35.89
C ALA A 26 3.40 3.36 35.96
N ALA A 27 2.63 3.93 36.87
CA ALA A 27 2.55 5.35 37.17
C ALA A 27 3.79 5.85 37.95
N ASN A 28 4.26 7.07 37.65
CA ASN A 28 4.46 8.10 38.68
C ASN A 28 4.73 9.49 38.08
N SER A 29 4.12 10.49 38.69
CA SER A 29 4.34 11.92 38.50
C SER A 29 5.76 12.36 38.90
N VAL A 30 6.32 13.37 38.22
CA VAL A 30 6.96 14.59 38.79
C VAL A 30 7.45 15.46 37.63
N GLN A 31 7.25 16.77 37.78
CA GLN A 31 7.59 17.83 36.84
C GLN A 31 8.96 18.44 37.21
N LYS A 32 9.92 18.52 36.25
CA LYS A 32 10.90 19.62 36.11
C LYS A 32 11.87 19.46 34.92
N THR A 33 11.82 20.47 34.04
CA THR A 33 12.91 21.22 33.36
C THR A 33 14.06 20.50 32.63
N VAL A 34 14.08 20.74 31.30
CA VAL A 34 15.20 21.10 30.39
C VAL A 34 16.57 20.45 30.64
N ASP A 35 16.89 19.46 29.80
CA ASP A 35 18.18 19.31 29.09
C ASP A 35 17.97 18.34 27.89
N ALA A 36 18.44 18.71 26.70
CA ALA A 36 18.36 17.93 25.45
C ALA A 36 19.66 17.14 25.19
N PRO A 37 19.74 16.15 24.27
CA PRO A 37 18.70 15.56 23.43
C PRO A 37 18.68 14.02 23.53
N ALA A 38 17.70 13.45 24.23
CA ALA A 38 17.41 12.01 24.16
C ALA A 38 16.52 11.62 22.95
N GLN A 39 16.16 12.58 22.09
CA GLN A 39 15.13 12.40 21.06
C GLN A 39 15.63 11.85 19.71
N ASN A 40 16.94 11.65 19.52
CA ASN A 40 17.49 11.17 18.23
C ASN A 40 17.92 9.69 18.24
N ILE A 41 17.68 8.98 19.34
CA ILE A 41 18.04 7.56 19.44
C ILE A 41 16.97 6.70 18.77
N ASN A 42 15.67 7.00 18.93
CA ASN A 42 14.60 6.15 18.41
C ASN A 42 14.47 6.17 16.87
N GLN A 43 14.68 7.29 16.19
CA GLN A 43 14.63 7.36 14.72
C GLN A 43 15.86 6.72 14.05
N VAL A 44 17.06 6.93 14.60
CA VAL A 44 18.26 6.21 14.14
C VAL A 44 18.09 4.72 14.42
N LEU A 45 17.53 4.33 15.56
CA LEU A 45 17.21 2.94 15.89
C LEU A 45 16.20 2.32 14.91
N GLU A 46 15.10 2.99 14.56
CA GLU A 46 14.09 2.49 13.61
C GLU A 46 14.60 2.41 12.15
N MET A 47 15.39 3.40 11.71
CA MET A 47 16.06 3.35 10.40
C MET A 47 17.12 2.24 10.34
N THR A 48 17.88 2.03 11.44
CA THR A 48 18.80 0.89 11.54
C THR A 48 18.05 -0.43 11.61
N ASP A 49 16.86 -0.47 12.23
CA ASP A 49 16.04 -1.68 12.34
C ASP A 49 15.52 -2.10 10.96
N THR A 50 14.98 -1.16 10.17
CA THR A 50 14.45 -1.46 8.84
C THR A 50 15.54 -1.94 7.88
N GLN A 51 16.69 -1.25 7.83
CA GLN A 51 17.81 -1.68 6.97
C GLN A 51 18.39 -3.02 7.41
N THR A 52 18.53 -3.24 8.73
CA THR A 52 18.99 -4.51 9.29
C THR A 52 18.00 -5.63 8.97
N ARG A 53 16.69 -5.37 9.09
CA ARG A 53 15.63 -6.31 8.75
C ARG A 53 15.67 -6.70 7.28
N ILE A 54 15.76 -5.73 6.37
CA ILE A 54 15.91 -5.97 4.93
C ILE A 54 17.13 -6.87 4.66
N GLN A 55 18.26 -6.56 5.30
CA GLN A 55 19.49 -7.34 5.16
C GLN A 55 19.30 -8.78 5.66
N GLN A 56 18.71 -8.97 6.84
CA GLN A 56 18.43 -10.29 7.42
C GLN A 56 17.50 -11.13 6.53
N LEU A 57 16.38 -10.54 6.09
CA LEU A 57 15.43 -11.19 5.17
C LEU A 57 16.12 -11.56 3.84
N SER A 58 16.91 -10.64 3.29
CA SER A 58 17.64 -10.88 2.04
C SER A 58 18.63 -12.03 2.19
N TYR A 59 19.36 -12.14 3.30
CA TYR A 59 20.25 -13.29 3.56
C TYR A 59 19.47 -14.59 3.76
N MET A 60 18.41 -14.56 4.57
CA MET A 60 17.58 -15.74 4.85
C MET A 60 16.99 -16.32 3.58
N ALA A 61 16.46 -15.49 2.68
CA ALA A 61 15.92 -15.91 1.38
C ALA A 61 16.93 -16.67 0.49
N GLN A 62 18.21 -16.30 0.59
CA GLN A 62 19.28 -16.80 -0.28
C GLN A 62 20.08 -17.96 0.31
N ASP A 63 20.02 -18.17 1.62
CA ASP A 63 20.75 -19.23 2.32
C ASP A 63 20.09 -20.59 2.07
N GLN A 64 20.76 -21.43 1.28
CA GLN A 64 20.28 -22.78 0.92
C GLN A 64 20.27 -23.75 2.12
N ASN A 65 20.86 -23.38 3.26
CA ASN A 65 20.77 -24.17 4.49
C ASN A 65 19.49 -23.86 5.30
N GLN A 66 18.77 -22.80 4.96
CA GLN A 66 17.48 -22.49 5.58
C GLN A 66 16.38 -23.42 5.04
N SER A 67 15.33 -23.60 5.84
CA SER A 67 14.13 -24.29 5.38
C SER A 67 13.47 -23.54 4.22
N VAL A 68 12.76 -24.27 3.36
CA VAL A 68 11.96 -23.66 2.27
C VAL A 68 10.99 -22.62 2.84
N GLU A 69 10.33 -22.92 3.96
CA GLU A 69 9.41 -22.03 4.66
C GLU A 69 10.05 -20.70 5.10
N ASN A 70 11.26 -20.74 5.68
CA ASN A 70 11.97 -19.52 6.07
C ASN A 70 12.33 -18.69 4.83
N ARG A 71 12.77 -19.35 3.77
CA ARG A 71 13.17 -18.69 2.52
C ARG A 71 11.98 -18.04 1.82
N THR A 72 10.86 -18.74 1.72
CA THR A 72 9.63 -18.23 1.09
C THR A 72 9.01 -17.10 1.91
N GLY A 73 8.94 -17.25 3.23
CA GLY A 73 8.48 -16.19 4.13
C GLY A 73 9.32 -14.92 4.00
N ALA A 74 10.65 -15.06 3.98
CA ALA A 74 11.54 -13.91 3.78
C ALA A 74 11.30 -13.20 2.43
N LEU A 75 11.14 -13.96 1.33
CA LEU A 75 10.86 -13.40 -0.01
C LEU A 75 9.53 -12.65 -0.08
N GLN A 76 8.48 -13.20 0.55
CA GLN A 76 7.17 -12.56 0.61
C GLN A 76 7.22 -11.27 1.44
N GLU A 77 7.92 -11.31 2.58
CA GLU A 77 8.06 -10.13 3.44
C GLU A 77 8.84 -9.00 2.77
N LEU A 78 9.86 -9.32 1.97
CA LEU A 78 10.62 -8.35 1.18
C LEU A 78 9.76 -7.55 0.19
N ALA A 79 8.55 -8.00 -0.17
CA ALA A 79 7.60 -7.22 -0.97
C ALA A 79 7.20 -5.90 -0.29
N SER A 80 7.27 -5.83 1.03
CA SER A 80 6.98 -4.62 1.82
C SER A 80 8.17 -3.66 1.92
N TYR A 81 9.36 -4.10 1.51
CA TYR A 81 10.62 -3.37 1.68
C TYR A 81 11.45 -3.36 0.38
N PRO A 82 10.94 -2.77 -0.71
CA PRO A 82 11.67 -2.71 -1.98
C PRO A 82 13.02 -2.01 -1.81
N SER A 83 14.09 -2.72 -2.16
CA SER A 83 15.47 -2.23 -2.07
C SER A 83 16.36 -3.00 -3.05
N GLN A 84 17.59 -2.55 -3.27
CA GLN A 84 18.54 -3.28 -4.12
C GLN A 84 18.84 -4.68 -3.58
N ASN A 85 19.00 -4.83 -2.25
CA ASN A 85 19.24 -6.14 -1.63
C ASN A 85 18.04 -7.08 -1.78
N ALA A 86 16.82 -6.55 -1.56
CA ALA A 86 15.58 -7.28 -1.75
C ALA A 86 15.45 -7.75 -3.21
N LEU A 87 15.74 -6.87 -4.17
CA LEU A 87 15.66 -7.18 -5.60
C LEU A 87 16.63 -8.29 -6.00
N VAL A 88 17.86 -8.29 -5.47
CA VAL A 88 18.84 -9.35 -5.72
C VAL A 88 18.38 -10.69 -5.15
N ALA A 89 17.83 -10.70 -3.93
CA ALA A 89 17.29 -11.91 -3.32
C ALA A 89 16.12 -12.48 -4.14
N VAL A 90 15.16 -11.62 -4.53
CA VAL A 90 14.03 -11.97 -5.39
C VAL A 90 14.49 -12.51 -6.74
N ALA A 91 15.40 -11.81 -7.43
CA ALA A 91 15.89 -12.21 -8.75
C ALA A 91 16.63 -13.57 -8.74
N ARG A 92 17.31 -13.91 -7.63
CA ARG A 92 17.92 -15.24 -7.43
C ARG A 92 16.87 -16.30 -7.13
N GLY A 93 15.89 -15.99 -6.28
CA GLY A 93 14.82 -16.92 -5.91
C GLY A 93 13.91 -17.29 -7.09
N LEU A 94 13.69 -16.39 -8.05
CA LEU A 94 12.97 -16.68 -9.32
C LEU A 94 13.62 -17.80 -10.15
N LYS A 95 14.90 -18.12 -9.89
CA LYS A 95 15.67 -19.17 -10.57
C LYS A 95 15.93 -20.39 -9.67
N ASP A 96 15.32 -20.45 -8.49
CA ASP A 96 15.53 -21.54 -7.53
C ASP A 96 14.96 -22.87 -8.06
N GLN A 97 15.53 -23.99 -7.62
CA GLN A 97 15.05 -25.32 -8.01
C GLN A 97 13.68 -25.63 -7.38
N ASN A 98 13.41 -25.10 -6.19
CA ASN A 98 12.16 -25.31 -5.48
C ASN A 98 11.05 -24.38 -6.03
N PRO A 99 9.90 -24.92 -6.47
CA PRO A 99 8.81 -24.10 -7.02
C PRO A 99 8.19 -23.14 -6.01
N GLU A 100 8.11 -23.49 -4.73
CA GLU A 100 7.57 -22.60 -3.68
C GLU A 100 8.45 -21.35 -3.51
N VAL A 101 9.78 -21.50 -3.65
CA VAL A 101 10.73 -20.37 -3.62
C VAL A 101 10.56 -19.48 -4.84
N ARG A 102 10.32 -20.06 -6.03
CA ARG A 102 10.04 -19.29 -7.24
C ARG A 102 8.72 -18.52 -7.12
N GLU A 103 7.66 -19.16 -6.64
CA GLU A 103 6.37 -18.50 -6.35
C GLU A 103 6.52 -17.34 -5.35
N ALA A 104 7.17 -17.58 -4.21
CA ALA A 104 7.42 -16.53 -3.22
C ALA A 104 8.24 -15.36 -3.79
N SER A 105 9.17 -15.64 -4.71
CA SER A 105 9.94 -14.61 -5.40
C SER A 105 9.08 -13.81 -6.39
N VAL A 106 8.12 -14.45 -7.07
CA VAL A 106 7.13 -13.73 -7.89
C VAL A 106 6.34 -12.76 -7.00
N ILE A 107 5.89 -13.19 -5.83
CA ILE A 107 5.20 -12.31 -4.87
C ILE A 107 6.12 -11.16 -4.43
N GLY A 108 7.35 -11.48 -4.03
CA GLY A 108 8.40 -10.52 -3.64
C GLY A 108 8.75 -9.50 -4.73
N SER A 109 8.46 -9.80 -5.99
CA SER A 109 8.66 -8.88 -7.11
C SER A 109 7.59 -7.80 -7.24
N SER A 110 6.44 -7.95 -6.55
CA SER A 110 5.28 -7.06 -6.68
C SER A 110 5.55 -5.56 -6.55
N PRO A 111 6.40 -5.04 -5.66
CA PRO A 111 6.58 -3.59 -5.54
C PRO A 111 7.37 -2.94 -6.68
N TYR A 112 8.02 -3.71 -7.57
CA TYR A 112 8.85 -3.15 -8.63
C TYR A 112 8.05 -2.70 -9.85
N GLN A 113 8.57 -1.67 -10.53
CA GLN A 113 8.01 -1.13 -11.78
C GLN A 113 7.79 -2.23 -12.81
N LEU A 114 6.71 -2.11 -13.59
CA LEU A 114 6.27 -3.13 -14.53
C LEU A 114 7.36 -3.53 -15.52
N GLU A 115 8.14 -2.59 -16.04
CA GLU A 115 9.17 -2.85 -17.05
C GLU A 115 10.23 -3.81 -16.51
N HIS A 116 10.68 -3.58 -15.27
CA HIS A 116 11.65 -4.44 -14.59
C HIS A 116 11.01 -5.76 -14.14
N ARG A 117 9.79 -5.70 -13.61
CA ARG A 117 9.06 -6.87 -13.13
C ARG A 117 8.70 -7.81 -14.28
N TRP A 118 8.30 -7.30 -15.44
CA TRP A 118 8.03 -8.07 -16.65
C TRP A 118 9.27 -8.84 -17.09
N ALA A 119 10.44 -8.19 -17.15
CA ALA A 119 11.69 -8.85 -17.52
C ALA A 119 12.07 -9.99 -16.56
N LEU A 120 11.75 -9.84 -15.27
CA LEU A 120 12.03 -10.85 -14.24
C LEU A 120 11.02 -12.01 -14.23
N VAL A 121 9.73 -11.70 -14.38
CA VAL A 121 8.63 -12.64 -14.13
C VAL A 121 8.10 -13.31 -15.40
N SER A 122 8.15 -12.65 -16.56
CA SER A 122 7.62 -13.23 -17.82
C SER A 122 8.22 -14.59 -18.22
N PRO A 123 9.50 -14.93 -17.94
CA PRO A 123 10.01 -16.28 -18.21
C PRO A 123 9.29 -17.39 -17.41
N LEU A 124 8.71 -17.04 -16.26
CA LEU A 124 7.98 -17.96 -15.39
C LEU A 124 6.52 -18.20 -15.87
N LEU A 125 6.04 -17.48 -16.88
CA LEU A 125 4.79 -17.80 -17.56
C LEU A 125 4.80 -19.18 -18.22
N SER A 126 6.00 -19.72 -18.48
CA SER A 126 6.22 -21.08 -19.00
C SER A 126 6.91 -22.01 -18.00
N ASP A 127 6.85 -21.71 -16.70
CA ASP A 127 7.45 -22.57 -15.65
C ASP A 127 6.86 -23.99 -15.69
N THR A 128 7.67 -24.99 -15.31
CA THR A 128 7.23 -26.38 -15.29
C THR A 128 6.17 -26.64 -14.22
N ASP A 129 6.18 -25.87 -13.13
CA ASP A 129 5.19 -25.94 -12.08
C ASP A 129 3.98 -25.03 -12.38
N PRO A 130 2.74 -25.56 -12.37
CA PRO A 130 1.55 -24.77 -12.67
C PRO A 130 1.28 -23.65 -11.67
N MET A 131 1.60 -23.81 -10.39
CA MET A 131 1.36 -22.75 -9.39
C MET A 131 2.32 -21.57 -9.59
N VAL A 132 3.55 -21.84 -10.02
CA VAL A 132 4.49 -20.79 -10.42
C VAL A 132 3.97 -20.03 -11.64
N ARG A 133 3.41 -20.72 -12.65
CA ARG A 133 2.77 -20.06 -13.81
C ARG A 133 1.58 -19.20 -13.40
N HIS A 134 0.69 -19.70 -12.55
CA HIS A 134 -0.47 -18.94 -12.05
C HIS A 134 -0.05 -17.70 -11.25
N SER A 135 0.99 -17.84 -10.43
CA SER A 135 1.56 -16.72 -9.65
C SER A 135 2.20 -15.68 -10.56
N ALA A 136 2.99 -16.10 -11.55
CA ALA A 136 3.57 -15.20 -12.56
C ALA A 136 2.48 -14.46 -13.34
N THR A 137 1.44 -15.17 -13.75
CA THR A 137 0.31 -14.62 -14.52
C THR A 137 -0.48 -13.60 -13.70
N SER A 138 -0.90 -13.96 -12.47
CA SER A 138 -1.64 -13.05 -11.59
C SER A 138 -0.83 -11.81 -11.21
N ASN A 139 0.49 -11.96 -11.05
CA ASN A 139 1.38 -10.82 -10.80
C ASN A 139 1.40 -9.83 -11.97
N LEU A 140 1.47 -10.31 -13.21
CA LEU A 140 1.63 -9.46 -14.39
C LEU A 140 0.29 -8.93 -14.95
N VAL A 141 -0.78 -9.73 -14.91
CA VAL A 141 -2.08 -9.36 -15.51
C VAL A 141 -2.72 -8.14 -14.83
N ARG A 142 -2.38 -7.83 -13.58
CA ARG A 142 -2.88 -6.63 -12.88
C ARG A 142 -2.56 -5.31 -13.60
N ASP A 143 -1.55 -5.32 -14.46
CA ASP A 143 -1.14 -4.18 -15.28
C ASP A 143 -1.49 -4.38 -16.77
N TYR A 144 -2.42 -5.28 -17.09
CA TYR A 144 -2.76 -5.65 -18.47
C TYR A 144 -3.01 -4.44 -19.39
N ASN A 145 -3.63 -3.38 -18.87
CA ASN A 145 -3.93 -2.17 -19.64
C ASN A 145 -2.69 -1.32 -20.01
N THR A 146 -1.55 -1.51 -19.33
CA THR A 146 -0.29 -0.82 -19.64
C THR A 146 0.68 -1.68 -20.47
N LEU A 147 0.39 -2.97 -20.64
CA LEU A 147 1.18 -3.87 -21.48
C LEU A 147 1.15 -3.45 -22.96
N ASP A 148 2.29 -3.62 -23.63
CA ASP A 148 2.37 -3.47 -25.08
C ASP A 148 1.71 -4.65 -25.83
N LYS A 149 1.65 -4.54 -27.16
CA LYS A 149 0.98 -5.55 -28.00
C LYS A 149 1.64 -6.94 -27.92
N GLU A 150 2.96 -7.01 -27.82
CA GLU A 150 3.68 -8.28 -27.75
C GLU A 150 3.51 -8.92 -26.38
N GLN A 151 3.61 -8.13 -25.32
CA GLN A 151 3.38 -8.56 -23.95
C GLN A 151 1.96 -9.10 -23.75
N LYS A 152 0.94 -8.41 -24.30
CA LYS A 152 -0.44 -8.91 -24.29
C LYS A 152 -0.53 -10.28 -24.96
N ALA A 153 -0.02 -10.41 -26.18
CA ALA A 153 -0.03 -11.67 -26.90
C ALA A 153 0.66 -12.82 -26.13
N GLN A 154 1.72 -12.53 -25.37
CA GLN A 154 2.42 -13.51 -24.54
C GLN A 154 1.61 -13.96 -23.31
N ILE A 155 0.78 -13.09 -22.73
CA ILE A 155 0.07 -13.38 -21.47
C ILE A 155 -1.36 -13.90 -21.65
N GLU A 156 -1.98 -13.75 -22.84
CA GLU A 156 -3.36 -14.21 -23.09
C GLU A 156 -3.59 -15.68 -22.70
N GLN A 157 -2.72 -16.58 -23.17
CA GLN A 157 -2.87 -18.01 -22.92
C GLN A 157 -2.65 -18.37 -21.44
N PRO A 158 -1.61 -17.86 -20.75
CA PRO A 158 -1.48 -17.98 -19.30
C PRO A 158 -2.68 -17.41 -18.51
N VAL A 159 -3.27 -16.29 -18.94
CA VAL A 159 -4.46 -15.70 -18.28
C VAL A 159 -5.67 -16.63 -18.42
N ALA A 160 -5.89 -17.21 -19.60
CA ALA A 160 -6.96 -18.18 -19.81
C ALA A 160 -6.80 -19.43 -18.92
N GLU A 161 -5.56 -19.93 -18.76
CA GLU A 161 -5.26 -21.03 -17.83
C GLU A 161 -5.57 -20.64 -16.37
N LEU A 162 -5.12 -19.45 -15.95
CA LEU A 162 -5.36 -18.93 -14.61
C LEU A 162 -6.86 -18.76 -14.32
N ILE A 163 -7.62 -18.18 -15.25
CA ILE A 163 -9.08 -18.03 -15.14
C ILE A 163 -9.75 -19.40 -14.95
N THR A 164 -9.38 -20.39 -15.77
CA THR A 164 -9.93 -21.75 -15.68
C THR A 164 -9.62 -22.39 -14.32
N PHE A 165 -8.39 -22.21 -13.82
CA PHE A 165 -7.99 -22.69 -12.51
C PHE A 165 -8.82 -22.02 -11.40
N LEU A 166 -8.93 -20.70 -11.41
CA LEU A 166 -9.62 -19.92 -10.38
C LEU A 166 -11.14 -20.16 -10.36
N GLU A 167 -11.78 -20.31 -11.52
CA GLU A 167 -13.21 -20.62 -11.65
C GLU A 167 -13.57 -21.93 -10.92
N SER A 168 -12.65 -22.90 -10.88
CA SER A 168 -12.85 -24.19 -10.20
C SER A 168 -12.62 -24.16 -8.68
N GLN A 169 -12.14 -23.05 -8.12
CA GLN A 169 -11.84 -22.94 -6.69
C GLN A 169 -13.05 -22.43 -5.90
N GLU A 170 -13.36 -23.02 -4.76
CA GLU A 170 -14.52 -22.59 -3.95
C GLU A 170 -14.18 -21.58 -2.85
N SER A 171 -12.90 -21.39 -2.51
CA SER A 171 -12.53 -20.53 -1.38
C SER A 171 -12.81 -19.06 -1.71
N GLU A 172 -13.31 -18.31 -0.72
CA GLU A 172 -13.57 -16.87 -0.81
C GLU A 172 -12.39 -16.11 -1.41
N LYS A 173 -11.19 -16.43 -0.94
CA LYS A 173 -9.93 -15.82 -1.40
C LYS A 173 -9.64 -16.09 -2.88
N PHE A 174 -9.85 -17.32 -3.37
CA PHE A 174 -9.64 -17.61 -4.79
C PHE A 174 -10.75 -17.00 -5.65
N GLN A 175 -11.98 -16.97 -5.16
CA GLN A 175 -13.11 -16.31 -5.84
C GLN A 175 -12.91 -14.79 -5.93
N LEU A 176 -12.35 -14.15 -4.89
CA LEU A 176 -11.97 -12.75 -4.95
C LEU A 176 -10.86 -12.50 -5.98
N LEU A 177 -9.80 -13.32 -5.97
CA LEU A 177 -8.74 -13.25 -6.97
C LEU A 177 -9.27 -13.51 -8.39
N PHE A 178 -10.26 -14.40 -8.53
CA PHE A 178 -10.93 -14.66 -9.81
C PHE A 178 -11.59 -13.40 -10.35
N ALA A 179 -12.40 -12.74 -9.53
CA ALA A 179 -13.05 -11.48 -9.88
C ALA A 179 -12.03 -10.39 -10.22
N ASP A 180 -10.94 -10.27 -9.45
CA ASP A 180 -9.86 -9.31 -9.71
C ASP A 180 -9.12 -9.58 -11.02
N VAL A 181 -8.80 -10.84 -11.33
CA VAL A 181 -8.18 -11.23 -12.61
C VAL A 181 -9.09 -10.91 -13.80
N LEU A 182 -10.39 -11.22 -13.70
CA LEU A 182 -11.37 -10.84 -14.72
C LEU A 182 -11.41 -9.32 -14.92
N ARG A 183 -11.41 -8.56 -13.81
CA ARG A 183 -11.40 -7.08 -13.85
C ARG A 183 -10.14 -6.54 -14.53
N TRP A 184 -8.96 -7.02 -14.13
CA TRP A 184 -7.69 -6.60 -14.71
C TRP A 184 -7.57 -6.95 -16.19
N HIS A 185 -8.14 -8.09 -16.60
CA HIS A 185 -8.23 -8.53 -17.98
C HIS A 185 -9.38 -7.86 -18.79
N ASN A 186 -10.05 -6.87 -18.21
CA ASN A 186 -11.19 -6.14 -18.79
C ASN A 186 -12.47 -6.96 -19.07
N GLU A 187 -12.61 -8.13 -18.45
CA GLU A 187 -13.85 -8.92 -18.46
C GLU A 187 -14.82 -8.43 -17.37
N TRP A 188 -15.13 -7.14 -17.41
CA TRP A 188 -15.79 -6.41 -16.33
C TRP A 188 -17.19 -6.94 -15.96
N ASP A 189 -17.98 -7.37 -16.94
CA ASP A 189 -19.33 -7.92 -16.69
C ASP A 189 -19.27 -9.28 -15.97
N LYS A 190 -18.28 -10.12 -16.33
CA LYS A 190 -18.05 -11.39 -15.65
C LYS A 190 -17.52 -11.14 -14.24
N SER A 191 -16.59 -10.21 -14.10
CA SER A 191 -16.04 -9.79 -12.80
C SER A 191 -17.13 -9.30 -11.85
N GLU A 192 -18.04 -8.45 -12.34
CA GLU A 192 -19.21 -7.97 -11.57
C GLU A 192 -20.10 -9.12 -11.09
N THR A 193 -20.35 -10.13 -11.93
CA THR A 193 -21.15 -11.31 -11.54
C THR A 193 -20.52 -12.03 -10.34
N VAL A 194 -19.20 -12.22 -10.35
CA VAL A 194 -18.48 -12.88 -9.24
C VAL A 194 -18.49 -12.00 -7.97
N TYR A 195 -18.25 -10.69 -8.11
CA TYR A 195 -18.32 -9.77 -6.97
C TYR A 195 -19.71 -9.74 -6.31
N LEU A 196 -20.78 -9.73 -7.10
CA LEU A 196 -22.15 -9.73 -6.56
C LEU A 196 -22.45 -11.01 -5.77
N GLU A 197 -21.95 -12.17 -6.20
CA GLU A 197 -22.09 -13.41 -5.42
C GLU A 197 -21.26 -13.35 -4.14
N LEU A 198 -20.01 -12.88 -4.20
CA LEU A 198 -19.16 -12.68 -3.02
C LEU A 198 -19.79 -11.71 -2.00
N ILE A 199 -20.43 -10.63 -2.45
CA ILE A 199 -21.15 -9.69 -1.58
C ILE A 199 -22.35 -10.39 -0.92
N LYS A 200 -23.05 -11.25 -1.65
CA LYS A 200 -24.21 -11.97 -1.12
C LYS A 200 -23.82 -12.98 -0.05
N THR A 201 -22.68 -13.67 -0.21
CA THR A 201 -22.20 -14.69 0.73
C THR A 201 -21.34 -14.11 1.86
N HIS A 202 -20.59 -13.03 1.60
CA HIS A 202 -19.67 -12.36 2.51
C HIS A 202 -19.94 -10.84 2.62
N PRO A 203 -21.16 -10.39 2.97
CA PRO A 203 -21.53 -8.97 2.93
C PRO A 203 -20.74 -8.10 3.90
N LYS A 204 -20.08 -8.69 4.90
CA LYS A 204 -19.27 -8.01 5.90
C LYS A 204 -17.77 -8.01 5.60
N GLU A 205 -17.33 -8.62 4.50
CA GLU A 205 -15.93 -8.60 4.07
C GLU A 205 -15.64 -7.30 3.32
N PRO A 206 -14.89 -6.33 3.90
CA PRO A 206 -14.68 -5.03 3.28
C PRO A 206 -13.91 -5.12 1.96
N GLN A 207 -13.00 -6.10 1.83
CA GLN A 207 -12.20 -6.23 0.63
C GLN A 207 -13.05 -6.50 -0.61
N VAL A 208 -14.12 -7.29 -0.49
CA VAL A 208 -15.02 -7.58 -1.62
C VAL A 208 -15.66 -6.29 -2.16
N TRP A 209 -16.11 -5.41 -1.26
CA TRP A 209 -16.70 -4.13 -1.65
C TRP A 209 -15.68 -3.19 -2.30
N LEU A 210 -14.46 -3.13 -1.77
CA LEU A 210 -13.36 -2.36 -2.33
C LEU A 210 -13.02 -2.84 -3.75
N SER A 211 -12.82 -4.14 -3.94
CA SER A 211 -12.52 -4.72 -5.26
C SER A 211 -13.68 -4.55 -6.25
N TYR A 212 -14.94 -4.61 -5.80
CA TYR A 212 -16.09 -4.34 -6.67
C TYR A 212 -16.18 -2.87 -7.09
N ALA A 213 -15.89 -1.93 -6.20
CA ALA A 213 -15.80 -0.51 -6.56
C ALA A 213 -14.68 -0.28 -7.58
N ASP A 214 -13.54 -0.95 -7.41
CA ASP A 214 -12.43 -0.90 -8.37
C ASP A 214 -12.81 -1.47 -9.75
N ASN A 215 -13.79 -2.37 -9.85
CA ASN A 215 -14.32 -2.83 -11.14
C ASN A 215 -14.96 -1.71 -11.94
N PHE A 216 -15.71 -0.82 -11.28
CA PHE A 216 -16.27 0.36 -11.93
C PHE A 216 -15.21 1.44 -12.19
N ARG A 217 -14.26 1.63 -11.28
CA ARG A 217 -13.15 2.58 -11.50
C ARG A 217 -12.29 2.19 -12.70
N ALA A 218 -12.03 0.90 -12.91
CA ALA A 218 -11.31 0.40 -14.09
C ALA A 218 -12.02 0.75 -15.42
N GLN A 219 -13.33 0.98 -15.36
CA GLN A 219 -14.17 1.39 -16.49
C GLN A 219 -14.35 2.91 -16.59
N ASN A 220 -13.71 3.70 -15.72
CA ASN A 220 -13.96 5.13 -15.53
C ASN A 220 -15.43 5.45 -15.16
N LYS A 221 -16.12 4.49 -14.54
CA LYS A 221 -17.50 4.59 -14.05
C LYS A 221 -17.50 5.02 -12.58
N ASP A 222 -16.85 6.14 -12.28
CA ASP A 222 -16.54 6.56 -10.91
C ASP A 222 -17.80 6.81 -10.05
N GLN A 223 -18.91 7.24 -10.65
CA GLN A 223 -20.18 7.39 -9.92
C GLN A 223 -20.71 6.03 -9.41
N GLN A 224 -20.67 4.98 -10.24
CA GLN A 224 -21.07 3.65 -9.81
C GLN A 224 -20.13 3.06 -8.75
N ALA A 225 -18.84 3.39 -8.81
CA ALA A 225 -17.90 3.03 -7.76
C ALA A 225 -18.28 3.65 -6.40
N VAL A 226 -18.69 4.93 -6.38
CA VAL A 226 -19.23 5.57 -5.16
C VAL A 226 -20.49 4.85 -4.66
N GLU A 227 -21.42 4.48 -5.55
CA GLU A 227 -22.64 3.75 -5.16
C GLU A 227 -22.35 2.36 -4.57
N VAL A 228 -21.30 1.66 -5.07
CA VAL A 228 -20.81 0.42 -4.47
C VAL A 228 -20.28 0.69 -3.06
N LEU A 229 -19.42 1.70 -2.90
CA LEU A 229 -18.82 2.05 -1.61
C LEU A 229 -19.87 2.48 -0.59
N ASP A 230 -20.89 3.25 -0.99
CA ASP A 230 -22.01 3.62 -0.13
C ASP A 230 -22.83 2.41 0.34
N ARG A 231 -23.03 1.41 -0.54
CA ARG A 231 -23.67 0.15 -0.15
C ARG A 231 -22.81 -0.64 0.83
N GLY A 232 -21.51 -0.74 0.59
CA GLY A 232 -20.61 -1.43 1.48
C GLY A 232 -20.47 -0.73 2.84
N LEU A 233 -20.46 0.60 2.89
CA LEU A 233 -20.44 1.38 4.13
C LEU A 233 -21.75 1.24 4.93
N LYS A 234 -22.88 0.93 4.29
CA LYS A 234 -24.09 0.52 5.04
C LYS A 234 -23.93 -0.84 5.71
N SER A 235 -23.10 -1.73 5.17
CA SER A 235 -22.83 -3.06 5.72
C SER A 235 -21.70 -3.03 6.77
N VAL A 236 -20.66 -2.24 6.51
CA VAL A 236 -19.47 -2.09 7.35
C VAL A 236 -19.18 -0.58 7.52
N PRO A 237 -19.91 0.11 8.42
CA PRO A 237 -19.86 1.58 8.54
C PRO A 237 -18.52 2.12 9.03
N ASP A 238 -17.80 1.36 9.87
CA ASP A 238 -16.56 1.83 10.50
C ASP A 238 -15.31 1.32 9.75
N ASN A 239 -15.37 1.21 8.41
CA ASN A 239 -14.22 0.80 7.61
C ASN A 239 -13.45 1.98 7.02
N ALA A 240 -12.29 2.30 7.62
CA ALA A 240 -11.44 3.41 7.18
C ALA A 240 -11.00 3.31 5.71
N ALA A 241 -10.68 2.10 5.22
CA ALA A 241 -10.21 1.90 3.85
C ALA A 241 -11.30 2.17 2.80
N MET A 242 -12.57 1.90 3.12
CA MET A 242 -13.71 2.23 2.26
C MET A 242 -13.97 3.74 2.18
N HIS A 243 -13.89 4.45 3.31
CA HIS A 243 -13.94 5.92 3.31
C HIS A 243 -12.78 6.52 2.50
N TYR A 244 -11.56 6.01 2.66
CA TYR A 244 -10.41 6.39 1.87
C TYR A 244 -10.63 6.15 0.36
N SER A 245 -11.08 4.95 -0.03
CA SER A 245 -11.36 4.63 -1.44
C SER A 245 -12.46 5.53 -2.02
N LYS A 246 -13.49 5.83 -1.23
CA LYS A 246 -14.58 6.74 -1.62
C LYS A 246 -14.07 8.16 -1.82
N SER A 247 -13.24 8.66 -0.91
CA SER A 247 -12.59 9.96 -1.05
C SER A 247 -11.81 10.08 -2.36
N LEU A 248 -10.94 9.10 -2.66
CA LEU A 248 -10.17 9.12 -3.91
C LEU A 248 -11.05 9.05 -5.16
N THR A 249 -12.17 8.33 -5.09
CA THR A 249 -13.14 8.25 -6.18
C THR A 249 -13.86 9.60 -6.37
N LEU A 250 -14.19 10.30 -5.28
CA LEU A 250 -14.78 11.65 -5.32
C LEU A 250 -13.81 12.70 -5.85
N VAL A 251 -12.50 12.57 -5.59
CA VAL A 251 -11.47 13.41 -6.22
C VAL A 251 -11.49 13.26 -7.74
N ARG A 252 -11.65 12.03 -8.26
CA ARG A 252 -11.77 11.77 -9.71
C ARG A 252 -13.05 12.37 -10.31
N LEU A 253 -14.10 12.50 -9.51
CA LEU A 253 -15.35 13.17 -9.86
C LEU A 253 -15.30 14.70 -9.65
N GLU A 254 -14.14 15.25 -9.28
CA GLU A 254 -13.93 16.67 -8.97
C GLU A 254 -14.76 17.21 -7.77
N ASP A 255 -15.39 16.34 -6.98
CA ASP A 255 -16.10 16.72 -5.75
C ASP A 255 -15.13 16.75 -4.56
N LYS A 256 -14.24 17.75 -4.57
CA LYS A 256 -13.21 17.94 -3.52
C LYS A 256 -13.82 18.08 -2.12
N ALA A 257 -14.99 18.74 -2.00
CA ALA A 257 -15.63 18.97 -0.71
C ALA A 257 -16.18 17.68 -0.10
N ALA A 258 -16.80 16.80 -0.90
CA ALA A 258 -17.20 15.49 -0.42
C ALA A 258 -15.98 14.59 -0.16
N ALA A 259 -14.97 14.64 -1.03
CA ALA A 259 -13.73 13.90 -0.83
C ALA A 259 -13.04 14.24 0.50
N ALA A 260 -12.97 15.53 0.85
CA ALA A 260 -12.39 16.01 2.11
C ALA A 260 -13.13 15.46 3.34
N LYS A 261 -14.47 15.35 3.29
CA LYS A 261 -15.26 14.76 4.38
C LYS A 261 -14.95 13.27 4.55
N GLU A 262 -14.86 12.53 3.45
CA GLU A 262 -14.62 11.08 3.50
C GLU A 262 -13.19 10.75 3.97
N ILE A 263 -12.17 11.52 3.55
CA ILE A 263 -10.80 11.28 4.03
C ILE A 263 -10.64 11.67 5.51
N GLU A 264 -11.37 12.69 5.99
CA GLU A 264 -11.40 13.06 7.41
C GLU A 264 -11.90 11.87 8.24
N VAL A 265 -13.01 11.24 7.84
CA VAL A 265 -13.53 10.03 8.50
C VAL A 265 -12.53 8.87 8.42
N ALA A 266 -11.89 8.64 7.28
CA ALA A 266 -10.87 7.60 7.15
C ALA A 266 -9.71 7.80 8.13
N ALA A 267 -9.21 9.04 8.26
CA ALA A 267 -8.12 9.39 9.18
C ALA A 267 -8.54 9.30 10.65
N GLU A 268 -9.79 9.64 10.98
CA GLU A 268 -10.34 9.50 12.33
C GLU A 268 -10.58 8.04 12.75
N LEU A 269 -10.96 7.17 11.82
CA LEU A 269 -11.10 5.73 12.07
C LEU A 269 -9.74 5.04 12.20
N ALA A 270 -8.75 5.43 11.38
CA ALA A 270 -7.38 4.92 11.41
C ALA A 270 -6.41 5.98 11.95
N LYS A 271 -6.55 6.32 13.24
CA LYS A 271 -5.88 7.47 13.90
C LYS A 271 -4.35 7.45 13.87
N ASP A 272 -3.77 6.28 13.69
CA ASP A 272 -2.35 5.94 13.62
C ASP A 272 -1.86 5.75 12.17
N ASN A 273 -2.71 5.96 11.17
CA ASN A 273 -2.31 5.98 9.77
C ASN A 273 -1.90 7.40 9.34
N SER A 274 -0.59 7.67 9.36
CA SER A 274 -0.04 8.99 9.00
C SER A 274 -0.40 9.41 7.57
N TYR A 275 -0.52 8.47 6.64
CA TYR A 275 -0.83 8.75 5.24
C TYR A 275 -2.26 9.27 5.07
N TYR A 276 -3.23 8.74 5.82
CA TYR A 276 -4.61 9.25 5.78
C TYR A 276 -4.69 10.68 6.34
N TRP A 277 -3.96 10.97 7.43
CA TRP A 277 -3.85 12.35 7.93
C TRP A 277 -3.18 13.29 6.93
N TYR A 278 -2.13 12.84 6.24
CA TYR A 278 -1.48 13.62 5.20
C TYR A 278 -2.44 13.96 4.06
N LEU A 279 -3.19 12.97 3.55
CA LEU A 279 -4.18 13.20 2.49
C LEU A 279 -5.35 14.07 2.95
N ASN A 280 -5.78 13.96 4.21
CA ASN A 280 -6.74 14.89 4.78
C ASN A 280 -6.18 16.32 4.77
N GLY A 281 -4.91 16.50 5.14
CA GLY A 281 -4.20 17.78 5.02
C GLY A 281 -4.30 18.37 3.62
N VAL A 282 -3.97 17.57 2.60
CA VAL A 282 -4.03 17.97 1.18
C VAL A 282 -5.45 18.37 0.76
N LEU A 283 -6.46 17.55 1.07
CA LEU A 283 -7.82 17.78 0.60
C LEU A 283 -8.55 18.90 1.35
N GLN A 284 -8.16 19.18 2.59
CA GLN A 284 -8.72 20.28 3.38
C GLN A 284 -8.10 21.63 3.04
N GLU A 285 -6.96 21.70 2.37
CA GLU A 285 -6.21 22.96 2.23
C GLU A 285 -7.02 24.08 1.56
N GLU A 286 -7.73 23.78 0.47
CA GLU A 286 -8.58 24.79 -0.19
C GLU A 286 -9.88 25.10 0.56
N LEU A 287 -10.21 24.34 1.61
CA LEU A 287 -11.50 24.40 2.32
C LEU A 287 -11.38 25.01 3.72
N ASP A 288 -10.36 24.59 4.47
CA ASP A 288 -10.10 24.93 5.87
C ASP A 288 -8.60 24.74 6.18
N ILE A 289 -7.88 25.87 6.18
CA ILE A 289 -6.43 25.90 6.42
C ILE A 289 -6.06 25.41 7.82
N ASP A 290 -6.90 25.65 8.83
CA ASP A 290 -6.64 25.21 10.20
C ASP A 290 -6.73 23.69 10.31
N LYS A 291 -7.75 23.08 9.68
CA LYS A 291 -7.87 21.62 9.60
C LYS A 291 -6.73 21.01 8.78
N SER A 292 -6.39 21.61 7.65
CA SER A 292 -5.29 21.16 6.81
C SER A 292 -3.97 21.13 7.58
N THR A 293 -3.65 22.24 8.26
CA THR A 293 -2.44 22.40 9.09
C THR A 293 -2.37 21.35 10.19
N LYS A 294 -3.44 21.18 10.98
CA LYS A 294 -3.50 20.17 12.05
C LYS A 294 -3.33 18.75 11.52
N SER A 295 -3.85 18.47 10.34
CA SER A 295 -3.75 17.14 9.72
C SER A 295 -2.32 16.84 9.26
N PHE A 296 -1.61 17.82 8.67
CA PHE A 296 -0.19 17.67 8.38
C PHE A 296 0.65 17.51 9.66
N GLU A 297 0.39 18.32 10.70
CA GLU A 297 1.06 18.17 12.01
C GLU A 297 0.83 16.76 12.58
N LYS A 298 -0.40 16.24 12.50
CA LYS A 298 -0.75 14.91 12.99
C LYS A 298 -0.08 13.80 12.19
N ALA A 299 -0.03 13.93 10.87
CA ALA A 299 0.67 12.99 9.99
C ALA A 299 2.15 12.89 10.40
N TYR A 300 2.83 14.04 10.48
CA TYR A 300 4.24 14.09 10.89
C TYR A 300 4.47 13.55 12.31
N LEU A 301 3.58 13.87 13.27
CA LEU A 301 3.70 13.34 14.62
C LEU A 301 3.64 11.80 14.67
N ILE A 302 2.88 11.17 13.77
CA ILE A 302 2.77 9.71 13.68
C ILE A 302 3.96 9.09 12.96
N SER A 303 4.40 9.67 11.84
CA SER A 303 5.43 9.06 10.98
C SER A 303 6.85 9.44 11.36
N GLY A 304 7.06 10.65 11.88
CA GLY A 304 8.38 11.29 11.99
C GLY A 304 9.10 11.50 10.64
N SER A 305 8.43 11.30 9.50
CA SER A 305 9.10 11.26 8.19
C SER A 305 9.49 12.66 7.71
N PRO A 306 10.67 12.86 7.10
CA PRO A 306 11.08 14.13 6.52
C PRO A 306 10.11 14.66 5.45
N GLU A 307 9.47 13.78 4.68
CA GLU A 307 8.50 14.14 3.65
C GLU A 307 7.24 14.77 4.25
N GLN A 308 6.76 14.24 5.38
CA GLN A 308 5.60 14.81 6.07
C GLN A 308 5.99 16.08 6.86
N LEU A 309 7.23 16.18 7.36
CA LEU A 309 7.75 17.43 7.92
C LEU A 309 7.81 18.54 6.86
N TYR A 310 8.24 18.22 5.63
CA TYR A 310 8.22 19.17 4.52
C TYR A 310 6.82 19.74 4.30
N ALA A 311 5.78 18.91 4.32
CA ALA A 311 4.40 19.36 4.15
C ALA A 311 3.94 20.33 5.26
N VAL A 312 4.34 20.07 6.52
CA VAL A 312 4.08 20.98 7.64
C VAL A 312 4.78 22.32 7.43
N CYS A 313 6.06 22.32 7.05
CA CYS A 313 6.78 23.57 6.85
C CYS A 313 6.28 24.34 5.61
N ASP A 314 5.89 23.64 4.54
CA ASP A 314 5.32 24.25 3.34
C ASP A 314 4.02 25.00 3.64
N ILE A 315 3.08 24.39 4.37
CA ILE A 315 1.83 25.07 4.74
C ILE A 315 2.10 26.23 5.72
N TYR A 316 3.03 26.07 6.66
CA TYR A 316 3.43 27.17 7.56
C TYR A 316 3.97 28.38 6.81
N VAL A 317 4.86 28.14 5.84
CA VAL A 317 5.46 29.22 5.06
C VAL A 317 4.41 29.94 4.20
N ARG A 318 3.55 29.18 3.51
CA ARG A 318 2.56 29.75 2.59
C ARG A 318 1.45 30.54 3.29
N TYR A 319 1.07 30.13 4.51
CA TYR A 319 -0.03 30.77 5.25
C TYR A 319 0.42 31.55 6.49
N GLY A 320 1.73 31.73 6.69
CA GLY A 320 2.28 32.61 7.71
C GLY A 320 2.10 32.11 9.15
N ASN A 321 2.44 30.85 9.43
CA ASN A 321 2.37 30.29 10.79
C ASN A 321 3.57 30.75 11.65
N ASP A 322 3.33 31.04 12.94
CA ASP A 322 4.38 31.50 13.88
C ASP A 322 5.53 30.49 14.05
N LYS A 323 5.27 29.19 13.84
CA LYS A 323 6.28 28.12 13.95
C LYS A 323 7.11 27.93 12.67
N THR A 324 6.98 28.80 11.68
CA THR A 324 7.66 28.66 10.37
C THR A 324 9.17 28.49 10.51
N ASP A 325 9.83 29.40 11.23
CA ASP A 325 11.29 29.42 11.30
C ASP A 325 11.82 28.20 12.08
N ASP A 326 11.13 27.79 13.14
CA ASP A 326 11.43 26.55 13.89
C ASP A 326 11.27 25.30 13.00
N CYS A 327 10.18 25.22 12.22
CA CYS A 327 9.94 24.11 11.31
C CYS A 327 11.04 23.98 10.26
N LEU A 328 11.42 25.10 9.62
CA LEU A 328 12.50 25.12 8.62
C LEU A 328 13.85 24.74 9.24
N SER A 329 14.11 25.13 10.49
CA SER A 329 15.32 24.73 11.20
C SER A 329 15.37 23.22 11.47
N GLU A 330 14.25 22.61 11.86
CA GLU A 330 14.16 21.16 12.04
C GLU A 330 14.30 20.40 10.73
N LEU A 331 13.60 20.85 9.67
CA LEU A 331 13.68 20.23 8.35
C LEU A 331 15.10 20.30 7.77
N GLY A 332 15.82 21.41 7.99
CA GLY A 332 17.20 21.59 7.52
C GLY A 332 18.22 20.62 8.12
N LYS A 333 17.87 19.87 9.19
CA LYS A 333 18.73 18.81 9.74
C LYS A 333 18.76 17.55 8.87
N VAL A 334 17.72 17.35 8.06
CA VAL A 334 17.49 16.10 7.29
C VAL A 334 17.28 16.35 5.79
N ALA A 335 16.87 17.57 5.40
CA ALA A 335 16.68 17.96 4.02
C ALA A 335 17.89 18.75 3.47
N PRO A 336 18.22 18.63 2.18
CA PRO A 336 19.25 19.46 1.55
C PRO A 336 18.92 20.97 1.61
N ASP A 337 19.95 21.81 1.70
CA ASP A 337 19.80 23.28 1.79
C ASP A 337 18.90 23.88 0.71
N TYR A 338 18.98 23.38 -0.53
CA TYR A 338 18.17 23.90 -1.64
C TYR A 338 16.66 23.73 -1.41
N VAL A 339 16.24 22.70 -0.66
CA VAL A 339 14.83 22.48 -0.30
C VAL A 339 14.35 23.57 0.65
N ILE A 340 15.19 23.97 1.61
CA ILE A 340 14.88 25.01 2.58
C ILE A 340 14.77 26.38 1.90
N GLU A 341 15.70 26.69 0.99
CA GLU A 341 15.65 27.94 0.23
C GLU A 341 14.41 28.01 -0.66
N GLN A 342 14.04 26.93 -1.35
CA GLN A 342 12.80 26.86 -2.13
C GLN A 342 11.54 27.09 -1.27
N LEU A 343 11.51 26.59 -0.04
CA LEU A 343 10.38 26.86 0.86
C LEU A 343 10.33 28.34 1.23
N LYS A 344 11.45 28.96 1.62
CA LYS A 344 11.51 30.38 1.98
C LYS A 344 11.01 31.31 0.87
N GLU A 345 11.25 30.96 -0.40
CA GLU A 345 10.75 31.71 -1.56
C GLU A 345 9.21 31.75 -1.63
N LYS A 346 8.52 30.76 -1.06
CA LYS A 346 7.05 30.71 -1.02
C LYS A 346 6.42 31.56 0.09
N ARG A 347 7.24 32.19 0.95
CA ARG A 347 6.74 32.98 2.09
C ARG A 347 5.93 34.16 1.58
N VAL A 348 4.64 34.17 1.88
CA VAL A 348 3.79 35.31 1.55
C VAL A 348 4.19 36.47 2.46
N ALA A 349 4.50 37.62 1.87
CA ALA A 349 4.80 38.83 2.64
C ALA A 349 3.59 39.19 3.51
N PRO A 350 3.77 39.59 4.79
CA PRO A 350 2.65 39.94 5.65
C PRO A 350 1.81 41.03 4.98
N SER A 351 0.51 40.80 4.86
CA SER A 351 -0.44 41.81 4.40
C SER A 351 -0.37 43.01 5.36
N SER A 352 0.15 44.12 4.86
CA SER A 352 0.36 45.39 5.58
C SER A 352 -0.93 46.02 6.08
#